data_AF-A0A285CHB8-F1
#
_entry.id   AF-A0A285CHB8-F1
#
_cell.length_a   1.000
_cell.length_b   1.000
_cell.length_c   1.000
_cell.angle_alpha   90.00
_cell.angle_beta   90.00
_cell.angle_gamma   90.00
#
_symmetry.space_group_name_H-M   'P 1'
#
loop_
_entity.id
_entity.type
_entity.pdbx_description
1 polymer ?
#
loop_
_entity_poly.entity_id
_entity_poly.type
_entity_poly.pdbx_seq_one_letter_code
_entity_poly.pdbx_strand_id
1 'polypeptide(L)'
;MGSLISLEFLKIKRKGIWFLVFLGPFGVVALQAANFGIRYDWLTAQYAGHLWEGLLSNVGSLGVPALVIGSAIITSMLANLEHQTRSWKLWLALPVKKWQFYLSKLIVSVFLLWVSTILLAIGAIILGIALKFGTDIPYYEVAKFCLFPTLAGLPIILGQHWLAVRFSNQSIAISIGVLGTVVSLWSYYAPLWLPWVWPYMPEGVSYTLLLSTVVASLITVISIGDFINREVGS
;
A
#
# COMPACT_ATOMS: atom_id res chain seq x y z
N MET A 1 -22.38 -7.92 2.96
CA MET A 1 -20.99 -7.42 2.77
C MET A 1 -20.97 -5.94 2.42
N GLY A 2 -21.72 -5.50 1.39
CA GLY A 2 -21.75 -4.08 0.99
C GLY A 2 -22.09 -3.11 2.12
N SER A 3 -23.10 -3.43 2.95
CA SER A 3 -23.47 -2.61 4.12
C SER A 3 -22.32 -2.43 5.13
N LEU A 4 -21.50 -3.46 5.34
CA LEU A 4 -20.35 -3.40 6.26
C LEU A 4 -19.26 -2.49 5.73
N ILE A 5 -18.98 -2.59 4.43
CA ILE A 5 -18.00 -1.73 3.75
C ILE A 5 -18.45 -0.26 3.82
N SER A 6 -19.74 0.02 3.59
CA SER A 6 -20.28 1.38 3.73
C SER A 6 -20.13 1.93 5.16
N LEU A 7 -20.33 1.09 6.18
CA LEU A 7 -20.13 1.49 7.58
C LEU A 7 -18.66 1.84 7.87
N GLU A 8 -17.71 1.06 7.35
CA GLU A 8 -16.28 1.37 7.47
C GLU A 8 -15.95 2.71 6.78
N PHE A 9 -16.49 2.98 5.59
CA PHE A 9 -16.31 4.29 4.92
C PHE A 9 -16.89 5.46 5.72
N LEU A 10 -18.01 5.26 6.42
CA LEU A 10 -18.58 6.29 7.30
C LEU A 10 -17.67 6.58 8.51
N LYS A 11 -17.02 5.56 9.08
CA LYS A 11 -16.10 5.71 10.21
C LYS A 11 -14.87 6.56 9.87
N ILE A 12 -14.33 6.42 8.65
CA ILE A 12 -13.10 7.11 8.25
C ILE A 12 -13.30 8.58 7.84
N LYS A 13 -14.54 8.98 7.50
CA LYS A 13 -14.86 10.29 6.89
C LYS A 13 -14.35 11.51 7.67
N ARG A 14 -14.17 11.41 8.99
CA ARG A 14 -13.72 12.51 9.87
C ARG A 14 -12.42 12.20 10.64
N LYS A 15 -11.63 11.24 10.17
CA LYS A 15 -10.47 10.71 10.91
C LYS A 15 -9.12 11.02 10.26
N GLY A 16 -9.09 11.88 9.25
CA GLY A 16 -7.86 12.29 8.57
C GLY A 16 -7.22 11.21 7.69
N ILE A 17 -7.80 10.02 7.57
CA ILE A 17 -7.24 8.93 6.74
C ILE A 17 -7.16 9.35 5.26
N TRP A 18 -8.17 10.07 4.77
CA TRP A 18 -8.12 10.63 3.41
C TRP A 18 -6.97 11.62 3.22
N PHE A 19 -6.61 12.42 4.23
CA PHE A 19 -5.44 13.28 4.13
C PHE A 19 -4.16 12.46 3.89
N LEU A 20 -3.99 11.34 4.59
CA LEU A 20 -2.83 10.45 4.42
C LEU A 20 -2.80 9.74 3.06
N VAL A 21 -3.96 9.31 2.56
CA VAL A 21 -4.10 8.70 1.22
C VAL A 21 -3.63 9.65 0.12
N PHE A 22 -3.82 10.95 0.30
CA PHE A 22 -3.32 11.97 -0.62
C PHE A 22 -1.85 12.31 -0.31
N LEU A 23 -1.49 12.46 0.97
CA LEU A 23 -0.15 12.86 1.38
C LEU A 23 0.95 11.96 0.80
N GLY A 24 0.76 10.64 0.80
CA GLY A 24 1.71 9.67 0.26
C GLY A 24 2.11 9.96 -1.20
N PRO A 25 1.18 9.89 -2.17
CA PRO A 25 1.48 10.11 -3.58
C PRO A 25 1.95 11.54 -3.86
N PHE A 26 1.34 12.55 -3.22
CA PHE A 26 1.79 13.93 -3.38
C PHE A 26 3.21 14.13 -2.86
N GLY A 27 3.58 13.51 -1.74
CA GLY A 27 4.94 13.53 -1.19
C GLY A 27 5.95 12.91 -2.15
N VAL A 28 5.65 11.73 -2.71
CA VAL A 28 6.53 11.07 -3.69
C VAL A 28 6.70 11.94 -4.94
N VAL A 29 5.61 12.46 -5.51
CA VAL A 29 5.65 13.30 -6.72
C VAL A 29 6.40 14.60 -6.46
N ALA A 30 6.20 15.25 -5.31
CA ALA A 30 6.91 16.47 -4.94
C ALA A 30 8.42 16.23 -4.76
N LEU A 31 8.80 15.12 -4.11
CA LEU A 31 10.20 14.74 -3.98
C LEU A 31 10.85 14.44 -5.34
N GLN A 32 10.13 13.79 -6.25
CA GLN A 32 10.64 13.55 -7.60
C GLN A 32 10.68 14.81 -8.45
N ALA A 33 9.72 15.73 -8.28
CA ALA A 33 9.77 17.05 -8.91
C ALA A 33 10.99 17.85 -8.43
N ALA A 34 11.31 17.79 -7.14
CA ALA A 34 12.53 18.41 -6.60
C ALA A 34 13.81 17.72 -7.12
N ASN A 35 13.83 16.38 -7.16
CA ASN A 35 14.95 15.61 -7.69
C ASN A 35 15.26 15.97 -9.16
N PHE A 36 14.24 15.91 -10.02
CA PHE A 36 14.37 16.28 -11.43
C PHE A 36 14.55 17.78 -11.64
N GLY A 37 14.01 18.64 -10.77
CA GLY A 37 14.21 20.09 -10.85
C GLY A 37 15.64 20.51 -10.52
N ILE A 38 16.27 19.88 -9.52
CA ILE A 38 17.65 20.19 -9.08
C ILE A 38 18.68 19.52 -10.00
N ARG A 39 18.42 18.29 -10.45
CA ARG A 39 19.36 17.46 -11.22
C ARG A 39 18.93 17.26 -12.67
N TYR A 40 18.19 18.20 -13.24
CA TYR A 40 17.55 18.05 -14.54
C TYR A 40 18.52 17.64 -15.64
N ASP A 41 19.57 18.42 -15.87
CA ASP A 41 20.54 18.16 -16.95
C ASP A 41 21.24 16.81 -16.78
N TRP A 42 21.60 16.47 -15.54
CA TRP A 42 22.24 15.19 -15.23
C TRP A 42 21.30 14.00 -15.45
N LEU A 43 20.07 14.07 -14.95
CA LEU A 43 19.07 12.99 -15.10
C LEU A 43 18.65 12.82 -16.55
N THR A 44 18.44 13.92 -17.28
CA THR A 44 18.07 13.84 -18.70
C THR A 44 19.20 13.29 -19.57
N ALA A 45 20.45 13.61 -19.26
CA ALA A 45 21.61 13.00 -19.90
C ALA A 45 21.74 11.51 -19.53
N GLN A 46 21.53 11.15 -18.26
CA GLN A 46 21.59 9.76 -17.79
C GLN A 46 20.52 8.88 -18.45
N TYR A 47 19.30 9.39 -18.61
CA TYR A 47 18.17 8.69 -19.20
C TYR A 47 17.91 9.11 -20.65
N ALA A 48 18.95 9.56 -21.37
CA ALA A 48 18.82 9.98 -22.75
C ALA A 48 18.18 8.87 -23.60
N GLY A 49 17.09 9.21 -24.32
CA GLY A 49 16.29 8.25 -25.09
C GLY A 49 15.23 7.49 -24.30
N HIS A 50 15.26 7.50 -22.96
CA HIS A 50 14.36 6.74 -22.08
C HIS A 50 13.85 7.57 -20.89
N LEU A 51 13.59 8.87 -21.10
CA LEU A 51 13.24 9.84 -20.04
C LEU A 51 12.03 9.41 -19.19
N TRP A 52 11.00 8.85 -19.82
CA TRP A 52 9.82 8.34 -19.12
C TRP A 52 10.15 7.17 -18.19
N GLU A 53 10.94 6.21 -18.65
CA GLU A 53 11.36 5.07 -17.82
C GLU A 53 12.27 5.53 -16.67
N GLY A 54 13.15 6.50 -16.94
CA GLY A 54 13.95 7.16 -15.91
C GLY A 54 13.09 7.82 -14.83
N LEU A 55 12.06 8.58 -15.22
CA LEU A 55 11.12 9.18 -14.26
C LEU A 55 10.37 8.11 -13.48
N LEU A 56 9.78 7.13 -14.16
CA LEU A 56 8.92 6.12 -13.54
C LEU A 56 9.69 5.18 -12.62
N SER A 57 10.94 4.84 -12.96
CA SER A 57 11.81 4.06 -12.06
C SER A 57 12.16 4.83 -10.78
N ASN A 58 12.40 6.14 -10.88
CA ASN A 58 12.59 7.00 -9.70
C ASN A 58 11.29 7.15 -8.88
N VAL A 59 10.15 7.29 -9.53
CA VAL A 59 8.85 7.29 -8.85
C VAL A 59 8.62 5.95 -8.12
N GLY A 60 8.88 4.82 -8.76
CA GLY A 60 8.73 3.49 -8.18
C GLY A 60 9.68 3.24 -7.00
N SER A 61 10.92 3.74 -7.06
CA SER A 61 11.91 3.55 -5.99
C SER A 61 11.50 4.19 -4.66
N LEU A 62 10.82 5.35 -4.69
CA LEU A 62 10.20 5.96 -3.52
C LEU A 62 8.76 5.50 -3.28
N GLY A 63 8.04 5.10 -4.34
CA GLY A 63 6.65 4.66 -4.29
C GLY A 63 6.47 3.36 -3.51
N VAL A 64 7.37 2.39 -3.67
CA VAL A 64 7.30 1.11 -2.95
C VAL A 64 7.46 1.29 -1.43
N PRO A 65 8.49 1.97 -0.90
CA PRO A 65 8.58 2.26 0.53
C PRO A 65 7.38 3.08 1.05
N ALA A 66 6.91 4.05 0.28
CA ALA A 66 5.71 4.83 0.62
C ALA A 66 4.45 3.95 0.74
N LEU A 67 4.30 2.95 -0.14
CA LEU A 67 3.23 1.96 -0.06
C LEU A 67 3.35 1.09 1.20
N VAL A 68 4.56 0.64 1.55
CA VAL A 68 4.79 -0.21 2.74
C VAL A 68 4.44 0.56 4.01
N ILE A 69 4.98 1.76 4.21
CA ILE A 69 4.65 2.57 5.39
C ILE A 69 3.19 3.02 5.39
N GLY A 70 2.65 3.38 4.22
CA GLY A 70 1.25 3.75 4.06
C GLY A 70 0.32 2.62 4.46
N SER A 71 0.67 1.37 4.12
CA SER A 71 -0.10 0.20 4.52
C SER A 71 -0.14 0.05 6.04
N ALA A 72 1.00 0.17 6.71
CA ALA A 72 1.09 0.06 8.17
C ALA A 72 0.29 1.16 8.88
N ILE A 73 0.37 2.41 8.40
CA ILE A 73 -0.37 3.54 8.99
C ILE A 73 -1.88 3.35 8.78
N ILE A 74 -2.32 3.06 7.54
CA ILE A 74 -3.75 2.94 7.22
C ILE A 74 -4.38 1.76 7.97
N THR A 75 -3.74 0.58 7.97
CA THR A 75 -4.28 -0.59 8.68
C THR A 75 -4.32 -0.36 10.19
N SER A 76 -3.27 0.24 10.78
CA SER A 76 -3.21 0.55 12.21
C SER A 76 -4.26 1.59 12.60
N MET A 77 -4.46 2.65 11.81
CA MET A 77 -5.53 3.63 12.07
C MET A 77 -6.91 2.98 12.01
N LEU A 78 -7.17 2.15 11.01
CA LEU A 78 -8.44 1.43 10.87
C LEU A 78 -8.70 0.44 12.03
N ALA A 79 -7.66 -0.22 12.53
CA ALA A 79 -7.76 -1.09 13.70
C ALA A 79 -7.97 -0.28 14.98
N ASN A 80 -7.22 0.81 15.16
CA ASN A 80 -7.32 1.70 16.31
C ASN A 80 -8.73 2.25 16.50
N LEU A 81 -9.42 2.60 15.41
CA LEU A 81 -10.80 3.08 15.47
C LEU A 81 -11.73 2.10 16.18
N GLU A 82 -11.52 0.79 16.02
CA GLU A 82 -12.34 -0.24 16.70
C GLU A 82 -11.97 -0.42 18.16
N HIS A 83 -10.67 -0.35 18.48
CA HIS A 83 -10.19 -0.45 19.85
C HIS A 83 -10.71 0.72 20.71
N GLN A 84 -10.70 1.94 20.16
CA GLN A 84 -11.17 3.14 20.85
C GLN A 84 -12.68 3.14 21.08
N THR A 85 -13.47 2.67 20.12
CA THR A 85 -14.93 2.65 20.22
C THR A 85 -15.48 1.45 20.99
N ARG A 86 -14.61 0.55 21.47
CA ARG A 86 -14.98 -0.78 22.02
C ARG A 86 -15.96 -1.53 21.11
N SER A 87 -15.94 -1.23 19.82
CA SER A 87 -16.92 -1.72 18.85
C SER A 87 -16.90 -3.24 18.77
N TRP A 88 -15.73 -3.84 19.03
CA TRP A 88 -15.55 -5.28 19.22
C TRP A 88 -16.63 -5.96 20.09
N LYS A 89 -17.10 -5.29 21.16
CA LYS A 89 -18.15 -5.81 22.05
C LYS A 89 -19.56 -5.64 21.48
N LEU A 90 -19.81 -4.54 20.76
CA LEU A 90 -21.08 -4.28 20.10
C LEU A 90 -21.35 -5.29 18.95
N TRP A 91 -20.28 -5.83 18.37
CA TRP A 91 -20.34 -6.84 17.30
C TRP A 91 -20.84 -8.20 17.74
N LEU A 92 -20.63 -8.59 19.01
CA LEU A 92 -21.18 -9.84 19.55
C LEU A 92 -22.72 -9.84 19.56
N ALA A 93 -23.34 -8.66 19.49
CA ALA A 93 -24.79 -8.51 19.43
C ALA A 93 -25.35 -8.48 17.99
N LEU A 94 -24.50 -8.38 16.96
CA LEU A 94 -24.92 -8.33 15.56
C LEU A 94 -24.86 -9.73 14.92
N PRO A 95 -25.84 -10.11 14.06
CA PRO A 95 -25.87 -11.42 13.39
C PRO A 95 -24.88 -11.48 12.20
N VAL A 96 -23.61 -11.13 12.42
CA VAL A 96 -22.57 -11.03 11.40
C VAL A 96 -21.41 -11.96 11.74
N LYS A 97 -20.89 -12.67 10.72
CA LYS A 97 -19.76 -13.60 10.94
C LYS A 97 -18.46 -12.82 11.14
N LYS A 98 -17.61 -13.26 12.10
CA LYS A 98 -16.30 -12.64 12.41
C LYS A 98 -15.43 -12.39 11.17
N TRP A 99 -15.36 -13.34 10.24
CA TRP A 99 -14.57 -13.22 9.02
C TRP A 99 -15.05 -12.09 8.08
N GLN A 100 -16.35 -11.80 8.05
CA GLN A 100 -16.91 -10.74 7.21
C GLN A 100 -16.48 -9.37 7.71
N PHE A 101 -16.37 -9.21 9.03
CA PHE A 101 -15.86 -8.00 9.63
C PHE A 101 -14.38 -7.79 9.27
N TYR A 102 -13.55 -8.80 9.50
CA TYR A 102 -12.13 -8.77 9.13
C TYR A 102 -11.93 -8.38 7.65
N LEU A 103 -12.61 -9.09 6.74
CA LEU A 103 -12.52 -8.82 5.31
C LEU A 103 -13.04 -7.44 4.94
N SER A 104 -14.10 -6.93 5.58
CA SER A 104 -14.61 -5.60 5.25
C SER A 104 -13.57 -4.50 5.49
N LYS A 105 -12.82 -4.60 6.60
CA LYS A 105 -11.76 -3.64 6.94
C LYS A 105 -10.53 -3.81 6.05
N LEU A 106 -10.18 -5.04 5.73
CA LEU A 106 -9.12 -5.34 4.76
C LEU A 106 -9.44 -4.75 3.38
N ILE A 107 -10.66 -4.94 2.88
CA ILE A 107 -11.11 -4.40 1.58
C ILE A 107 -10.99 -2.87 1.57
N VAL A 108 -11.42 -2.20 2.65
CA VAL A 108 -11.31 -0.74 2.77
C VAL A 108 -9.83 -0.31 2.82
N SER A 109 -8.98 -1.03 3.56
CA SER A 109 -7.54 -0.76 3.62
C SER A 109 -6.89 -0.84 2.24
N VAL A 110 -7.14 -1.93 1.51
CA VAL A 110 -6.64 -2.16 0.15
C VAL A 110 -7.19 -1.12 -0.81
N PHE A 111 -8.46 -0.76 -0.72
CA PHE A 111 -9.07 0.28 -1.54
C PHE A 111 -8.40 1.64 -1.35
N LEU A 112 -8.16 2.05 -0.11
CA LEU A 112 -7.50 3.33 0.18
C LEU A 112 -6.06 3.38 -0.37
N LEU A 113 -5.32 2.27 -0.26
CA LEU A 113 -3.98 2.15 -0.86
C LEU A 113 -4.04 2.16 -2.39
N TRP A 114 -5.04 1.53 -2.99
CA TRP A 114 -5.28 1.57 -4.43
C TRP A 114 -5.56 2.99 -4.93
N VAL A 115 -6.40 3.75 -4.22
CA VAL A 115 -6.63 5.16 -4.56
C VAL A 115 -5.33 5.95 -4.48
N SER A 116 -4.52 5.73 -3.43
CA SER A 116 -3.21 6.36 -3.28
C SER A 116 -2.28 6.07 -4.47
N THR A 117 -2.24 4.83 -4.97
CA THR A 117 -1.36 4.50 -6.11
C THR A 117 -1.91 4.96 -7.46
N ILE A 118 -3.23 5.11 -7.62
CA ILE A 118 -3.82 5.79 -8.78
C ILE A 118 -3.43 7.27 -8.78
N LEU A 119 -3.51 7.94 -7.62
CA LEU A 119 -3.05 9.34 -7.49
C LEU A 119 -1.55 9.46 -7.81
N LEU A 120 -0.73 8.49 -7.39
CA LEU A 120 0.69 8.46 -7.74
C LEU A 120 0.89 8.37 -9.26
N ALA A 121 0.16 7.49 -9.94
CA ALA A 121 0.23 7.34 -11.40
C ALA A 121 -0.16 8.64 -12.13
N ILE A 122 -1.27 9.28 -11.71
CA ILE A 122 -1.70 10.55 -12.27
C ILE A 122 -0.63 11.62 -12.04
N GLY A 123 -0.09 11.72 -10.82
CA GLY A 123 0.95 12.69 -10.49
C GLY A 123 2.25 12.46 -11.25
N ALA A 124 2.65 11.21 -11.48
CA ALA A 124 3.82 10.86 -12.28
C ALA A 124 3.65 11.26 -13.75
N ILE A 125 2.45 11.04 -14.33
CA ILE A 125 2.12 11.49 -15.68
C ILE A 125 2.20 13.01 -15.79
N ILE A 126 1.54 13.73 -14.85
CA ILE A 126 1.57 15.21 -14.82
C ILE A 126 3.01 15.72 -14.73
N LEU A 127 3.83 15.10 -13.87
CA LEU A 127 5.23 15.47 -13.70
C LEU A 127 6.04 15.24 -14.98
N GLY A 128 5.88 14.10 -15.66
CA GLY A 128 6.60 13.83 -16.91
C GLY A 128 6.25 14.81 -18.03
N ILE A 129 4.96 15.19 -18.14
CA ILE A 129 4.52 16.23 -19.07
C ILE A 129 5.12 17.58 -18.70
N ALA A 130 5.10 17.96 -17.42
CA ALA A 130 5.67 19.22 -16.93
C ALA A 130 7.19 19.32 -17.18
N LEU A 131 7.90 18.18 -17.11
CA LEU A 131 9.32 18.05 -17.43
C LEU A 131 9.61 17.95 -18.93
N LYS A 132 8.60 18.06 -19.79
CA LYS A 132 8.72 18.01 -21.27
C LYS A 132 9.30 16.71 -21.82
N PHE A 133 9.00 15.57 -21.20
CA PHE A 133 9.44 14.25 -21.68
C PHE A 133 8.62 13.72 -22.88
N GLY A 134 7.79 14.56 -23.48
CA GLY A 134 6.90 14.21 -24.59
C GLY A 134 5.50 13.79 -24.13
N THR A 135 4.61 13.58 -25.09
CA THR A 135 3.21 13.18 -24.85
C THR A 135 2.96 11.69 -25.10
N ASP A 136 3.98 10.95 -25.54
CA ASP A 136 3.92 9.51 -25.77
C ASP A 136 4.05 8.76 -24.44
N ILE A 137 3.03 8.89 -23.59
CA ILE A 137 3.00 8.35 -22.23
C ILE A 137 3.02 6.81 -22.29
N PRO A 138 4.02 6.14 -21.68
CA PRO A 138 4.07 4.68 -21.65
C PRO A 138 3.15 4.14 -20.56
N TYR A 139 1.85 4.03 -20.84
CA TYR A 139 0.83 3.61 -19.86
C TYR A 139 1.12 2.27 -19.18
N TYR A 140 1.75 1.34 -19.89
CA TYR A 140 2.16 0.06 -19.32
C TYR A 140 3.23 0.25 -18.23
N GLU A 141 4.27 1.04 -18.50
CA GLU A 141 5.31 1.34 -17.50
C GLU A 141 4.74 2.16 -16.34
N VAL A 142 3.79 3.08 -16.60
CA VAL A 142 3.08 3.79 -15.52
C VAL A 142 2.37 2.79 -14.60
N ALA A 143 1.65 1.82 -15.17
CA ALA A 143 0.97 0.78 -14.39
C ALA A 143 1.98 -0.09 -13.63
N LYS A 144 3.09 -0.47 -14.26
CA LYS A 144 4.16 -1.29 -13.67
C LYS A 144 4.83 -0.63 -12.48
N PHE A 145 5.13 0.66 -12.55
CA PHE A 145 5.83 1.37 -11.47
C PHE A 145 4.91 1.97 -10.40
N CYS A 146 3.64 2.24 -10.72
CA CYS A 146 2.71 2.88 -9.77
C CYS A 146 1.64 1.92 -9.25
N LEU A 147 0.97 1.20 -10.14
CA LEU A 147 -0.28 0.47 -9.82
C LEU A 147 -0.01 -0.95 -9.36
N PHE A 148 0.71 -1.73 -10.17
CA PHE A 148 0.99 -3.13 -9.89
C PHE A 148 1.81 -3.40 -8.62
N PRO A 149 2.67 -2.49 -8.10
CA PRO A 149 3.32 -2.69 -6.81
C PRO A 149 2.31 -2.88 -5.66
N THR A 150 1.11 -2.29 -5.75
CA THR A 150 0.01 -2.52 -4.80
C THR A 150 -0.44 -3.98 -4.81
N LEU A 151 -0.55 -4.58 -6.00
CA LEU A 151 -0.97 -5.96 -6.18
C LEU A 151 0.15 -6.94 -5.80
N ALA A 152 1.38 -6.64 -6.17
CA ALA A 152 2.55 -7.42 -5.80
C ALA A 152 2.86 -7.33 -4.28
N GLY A 153 2.49 -6.23 -3.64
CA GLY A 153 2.65 -5.98 -2.21
C GLY A 153 1.49 -6.46 -1.32
N LEU A 154 0.45 -7.12 -1.88
CA LEU A 154 -0.69 -7.62 -1.10
C LEU A 154 -0.29 -8.46 0.13
N PRO A 155 0.69 -9.39 0.06
CA PRO A 155 1.18 -10.12 1.23
C PRO A 155 1.64 -9.21 2.37
N ILE A 156 2.34 -8.12 2.04
CA ILE A 156 2.83 -7.13 3.01
C ILE A 156 1.64 -6.39 3.62
N ILE A 157 0.70 -5.92 2.80
CA ILE A 157 -0.51 -5.21 3.24
C ILE A 157 -1.35 -6.10 4.16
N LEU A 158 -1.51 -7.38 3.80
CA LEU A 158 -2.24 -8.37 4.60
C LEU A 158 -1.55 -8.68 5.92
N GLY A 159 -0.23 -8.84 5.91
CA GLY A 159 0.57 -8.99 7.12
C GLY A 159 0.41 -7.79 8.05
N GLN A 160 0.49 -6.57 7.51
CA GLN A 160 0.27 -5.33 8.28
C GLN A 160 -1.16 -5.23 8.81
N HIS A 161 -2.16 -5.66 8.05
CA HIS A 161 -3.54 -5.69 8.50
C HIS A 161 -3.74 -6.68 9.64
N TRP A 162 -3.18 -7.88 9.52
CA TRP A 162 -3.23 -8.90 10.56
C TRP A 162 -2.53 -8.43 11.85
N LEU A 163 -1.34 -7.81 11.75
CA LEU A 163 -0.63 -7.23 12.89
C LEU A 163 -1.44 -6.12 13.58
N ALA A 164 -2.03 -5.21 12.79
CA ALA A 164 -2.84 -4.11 13.32
C ALA A 164 -4.07 -4.61 14.11
N VAL A 165 -4.72 -5.67 13.62
CA VAL A 165 -5.86 -6.31 14.31
C VAL A 165 -5.40 -7.17 15.50
N ARG A 166 -4.19 -7.76 15.42
CA ARG A 166 -3.61 -8.60 16.47
C ARG A 166 -3.30 -7.83 17.75
N PHE A 167 -2.68 -6.67 17.59
CA PHE A 167 -2.12 -5.90 18.69
C PHE A 167 -3.04 -4.75 19.05
N SER A 168 -3.51 -4.71 20.30
CA SER A 168 -4.25 -3.55 20.83
C SER A 168 -3.37 -2.29 20.85
N ASN A 169 -2.06 -2.45 21.11
CA ASN A 169 -1.07 -1.39 21.02
C ASN A 169 -0.63 -1.16 19.57
N GLN A 170 -1.16 -0.11 18.97
CA GLN A 170 -0.89 0.26 17.57
C GLN A 170 0.55 0.68 17.31
N SER A 171 1.29 1.12 18.34
CA SER A 171 2.71 1.44 18.19
C SER A 171 3.53 0.22 17.77
N ILE A 172 3.11 -1.00 18.15
CA ILE A 172 3.80 -2.24 17.75
C ILE A 172 3.61 -2.48 16.25
N ALA A 173 2.37 -2.44 15.77
CA ALA A 173 2.05 -2.64 14.35
C ALA A 173 2.76 -1.60 13.47
N ILE A 174 2.70 -0.32 13.86
CA ILE A 174 3.38 0.76 13.15
C ILE A 174 4.91 0.56 13.16
N SER A 175 5.51 0.20 14.29
CA SER A 175 6.97 -0.03 14.38
C SER A 175 7.43 -1.15 13.45
N ILE A 176 6.68 -2.25 13.37
CA ILE A 176 6.98 -3.34 12.43
C ILE A 176 6.84 -2.84 10.98
N GLY A 177 5.84 -2.01 10.69
CA GLY A 177 5.70 -1.34 9.40
C GLY A 177 6.87 -0.44 9.03
N VAL A 178 7.38 0.35 9.98
CA VAL A 178 8.56 1.21 9.77
C VAL A 178 9.79 0.36 9.49
N LEU A 179 10.03 -0.71 10.26
CA LEU A 179 11.11 -1.67 9.97
C LEU A 179 10.94 -2.31 8.59
N GLY A 180 9.73 -2.72 8.23
CA GLY A 180 9.42 -3.24 6.90
C GLY A 180 9.68 -2.22 5.79
N THR A 181 9.51 -0.93 6.06
CA THR A 181 9.84 0.14 5.11
C THR A 181 11.35 0.23 4.90
N VAL A 182 12.14 0.14 5.97
CA VAL A 182 13.61 0.07 5.86
C VAL A 182 14.03 -1.16 5.05
N VAL A 183 13.42 -2.32 5.30
CA VAL A 183 13.67 -3.54 4.51
C VAL A 183 13.32 -3.33 3.03
N SER A 184 12.20 -2.65 2.73
CA SER A 184 11.80 -2.38 1.34
C SER A 184 12.82 -1.56 0.56
N LEU A 185 13.52 -0.62 1.21
CA LEU A 185 14.52 0.22 0.53
C LEU A 185 15.70 -0.59 -0.02
N TRP A 186 16.01 -1.72 0.60
CA TRP A 186 17.13 -2.60 0.23
C TRP A 186 16.67 -3.91 -0.40
N SER A 187 15.36 -4.15 -0.47
CA SER A 187 14.82 -5.44 -0.90
C SER A 187 15.08 -5.74 -2.37
N TYR A 188 15.46 -4.74 -3.17
CA TYR A 188 15.88 -4.97 -4.57
C TYR A 188 17.02 -6.01 -4.68
N TYR A 189 17.90 -6.10 -3.68
CA TYR A 189 18.99 -7.09 -3.63
C TYR A 189 18.66 -8.33 -2.79
N ALA A 190 17.47 -8.39 -2.23
CA ALA A 190 17.06 -9.51 -1.38
C ALA A 190 16.60 -10.71 -2.23
N PRO A 191 16.63 -11.92 -1.67
CA PRO A 191 16.22 -13.12 -2.38
C PRO A 191 14.70 -13.10 -2.67
N LEU A 192 14.32 -13.75 -3.78
CA LEU A 192 12.95 -13.76 -4.30
C LEU A 192 11.90 -14.33 -3.32
N TRP A 193 12.30 -15.16 -2.35
CA TRP A 193 11.36 -15.69 -1.35
C TRP A 193 10.87 -14.61 -0.35
N LEU A 194 11.54 -13.46 -0.27
CA LEU A 194 11.15 -12.36 0.60
C LEU A 194 10.06 -11.50 -0.07
N PRO A 195 8.85 -11.37 0.52
CA PRO A 195 7.75 -10.63 -0.11
C PRO A 195 8.03 -9.16 -0.39
N TRP A 196 8.98 -8.55 0.32
CA TRP A 196 9.40 -7.16 0.12
C TRP A 196 10.06 -6.90 -1.23
N VAL A 197 10.54 -7.93 -1.93
CA VAL A 197 11.12 -7.80 -3.28
C VAL A 197 10.02 -7.68 -4.34
N TRP A 198 8.85 -8.29 -4.11
CA TRP A 198 7.82 -8.44 -5.13
C TRP A 198 7.25 -7.12 -5.68
N PRO A 199 7.06 -6.05 -4.87
CA PRO A 199 6.67 -4.75 -5.41
C PRO A 199 7.63 -4.17 -6.47
N TYR A 200 8.89 -4.63 -6.52
CA TYR A 200 9.88 -4.25 -7.53
C TYR A 200 9.89 -5.15 -8.77
N MET A 201 9.14 -6.26 -8.78
CA MET A 201 8.94 -7.13 -9.94
C MET A 201 10.23 -7.69 -10.57
N PRO A 202 11.11 -8.35 -9.79
CA PRO A 202 12.40 -8.83 -10.26
C PRO A 202 12.31 -9.84 -11.42
N GLU A 203 11.26 -10.67 -11.43
CA GLU A 203 11.04 -11.76 -12.40
C GLU A 203 9.94 -11.41 -13.44
N GLY A 204 9.57 -10.13 -13.51
CA GLY A 204 8.50 -9.64 -14.38
C GLY A 204 7.09 -9.66 -13.77
N VAL A 205 6.20 -8.88 -14.39
CA VAL A 205 4.87 -8.57 -13.86
C VAL A 205 4.03 -9.83 -13.61
N SER A 206 3.86 -10.69 -14.62
CA SER A 206 2.92 -11.81 -14.54
C SER A 206 3.28 -12.82 -13.45
N TYR A 207 4.55 -13.23 -13.39
CA TYR A 207 5.01 -14.22 -12.41
C TYR A 207 4.89 -13.66 -10.98
N THR A 208 5.37 -12.43 -10.75
CA THR A 208 5.33 -11.82 -9.42
C THR A 208 3.90 -11.58 -8.93
N LEU A 209 2.98 -11.18 -9.80
CA LEU A 209 1.57 -11.02 -9.44
C LEU A 209 0.91 -12.36 -9.08
N LEU A 210 1.18 -13.43 -9.83
CA LEU A 210 0.68 -14.76 -9.50
C LEU A 210 1.20 -15.23 -8.14
N LEU A 211 2.51 -15.11 -7.89
CA LEU A 211 3.11 -15.49 -6.61
C LEU A 211 2.52 -14.68 -5.45
N SER A 212 2.40 -13.36 -5.62
CA SER A 212 1.78 -12.47 -4.65
C SER A 212 0.35 -12.88 -4.32
N THR A 213 -0.49 -13.15 -5.33
CA THR A 213 -1.90 -13.53 -5.10
C THR A 213 -2.05 -14.86 -4.37
N VAL A 214 -1.22 -15.86 -4.69
CA VAL A 214 -1.21 -17.15 -3.99
C VAL A 214 -0.85 -16.96 -2.52
N VAL A 215 0.24 -16.24 -2.24
CA VAL A 215 0.71 -16.01 -0.87
C VAL A 215 -0.26 -15.13 -0.09
N ALA A 216 -0.82 -14.10 -0.73
CA ALA A 216 -1.87 -13.26 -0.16
C ALA A 216 -3.11 -14.07 0.24
N SER A 217 -3.53 -15.02 -0.60
CA SER A 217 -4.66 -15.90 -0.29
C SER A 217 -4.39 -16.77 0.94
N LEU A 218 -3.19 -17.35 1.03
CA LEU A 218 -2.76 -18.14 2.20
C LEU A 218 -2.73 -17.30 3.49
N ILE A 219 -2.12 -16.10 3.44
CA ILE A 219 -2.07 -15.18 4.60
C ILE A 219 -3.49 -14.78 5.02
N THR A 220 -4.39 -14.56 4.07
CA THR A 220 -5.79 -14.20 4.36
C THR A 220 -6.51 -15.34 5.10
N VAL A 221 -6.35 -16.59 4.65
CA VAL A 221 -6.95 -17.75 5.32
C VAL A 221 -6.40 -17.93 6.74
N ILE A 222 -5.08 -17.86 6.89
CA ILE A 222 -4.41 -18.01 8.20
C ILE A 222 -4.86 -16.90 9.16
N SER A 223 -4.84 -15.64 8.70
CA SER A 223 -5.21 -14.49 9.52
C SER A 223 -6.69 -14.47 9.92
N ILE A 224 -7.60 -14.93 9.04
CA ILE A 224 -9.01 -15.12 9.39
C ILE A 224 -9.16 -16.22 10.43
N GLY A 225 -8.47 -17.36 10.27
CA GLY A 225 -8.52 -18.46 11.24
C GLY A 225 -8.05 -18.02 12.63
N ASP A 226 -6.92 -17.34 12.69
CA ASP A 226 -6.39 -16.73 13.92
C ASP A 226 -7.38 -15.73 14.54
N PHE A 227 -8.01 -14.88 13.71
CA PHE A 227 -8.98 -13.90 14.18
C PHE A 227 -10.28 -14.53 14.72
N ILE A 228 -10.78 -15.60 14.09
CA ILE A 228 -12.00 -16.30 14.54
C ILE A 228 -11.77 -16.98 15.90
N ASN A 229 -10.62 -17.63 16.05
CA ASN A 229 -10.26 -18.42 17.24
C ASN A 229 -9.93 -17.57 18.47
N ARG A 230 -9.79 -16.24 18.31
CA ARG A 230 -9.63 -15.35 19.46
C ARG A 230 -10.95 -15.07 20.17
N GLU A 231 -10.90 -15.20 21.48
CA GLU A 231 -11.87 -14.60 22.39
C GLU A 231 -11.71 -13.08 22.30
N VAL A 232 -12.78 -12.42 21.90
CA VAL A 232 -12.83 -10.96 21.77
C VAL A 232 -12.98 -10.39 23.18
N GLY A 233 -11.90 -10.26 23.96
CA GLY A 233 -12.05 -9.84 25.35
C GLY A 233 -10.87 -9.75 26.32
N SER A 234 -9.60 -9.92 25.93
CA SER A 234 -8.45 -9.65 26.82
C SER A 234 -7.59 -8.48 26.36
#